data_AF-A0A3N5ETP5-F1
#
_entry.id   AF-A0A3N5ETP5-F1
#
_cell.length_a   1.000
_cell.length_b   1.000
_cell.length_c   1.000
_cell.angle_alpha   90.00
_cell.angle_beta   90.00
_cell.angle_gamma   90.00
#
_symmetry.space_group_name_H-M   'P 1'
#
loop_
_entity.id
_entity.type
_entity.pdbx_description
1 polymer ?
#
loop_
_entity_poly.entity_id
_entity_poly.type
_entity_poly.pdbx_seq_one_letter_code
_entity_poly.pdbx_strand_id
1 'polypeptide(L)'
;PGTGDEPLSVAQTIPNVKAVVVTTPQKMALADVRKSINFCKTVKVEITGVIENMSGMVCPHCNQTVDIFKTGGGEEVAREFELPFLGRIPMDPKIVMAGDDGTPYLSSDADSPAGKAFGLVIDAIENRLPPVAAPVKLNMASCACGGGGCSTSK
;
A
#
# COMPACT_ATOMS: atom_id res chain seq x y z
N PRO A 1 11.69 18.16 2.61
CA PRO A 1 12.58 17.20 1.89
C PRO A 1 11.88 16.72 0.60
N GLY A 2 12.57 16.85 -0.53
CA GLY A 2 12.13 16.42 -1.86
C GLY A 2 11.70 17.58 -2.77
N THR A 3 12.55 17.97 -3.71
CA THR A 3 12.29 18.99 -4.76
C THR A 3 11.25 18.53 -5.80
N GLY A 4 10.76 17.29 -5.69
CA GLY A 4 9.86 16.68 -6.68
C GLY A 4 10.59 16.15 -7.91
N ASP A 5 11.93 16.19 -7.93
CA ASP A 5 12.74 15.79 -9.07
C ASP A 5 12.70 14.28 -9.30
N GLU A 6 12.64 13.47 -8.24
CA GLU A 6 12.53 12.01 -8.33
C GLU A 6 11.19 11.56 -8.95
N PRO A 7 10.00 11.98 -8.45
CA PRO A 7 8.73 11.62 -9.09
C PRO A 7 8.59 12.23 -10.49
N LEU A 8 9.20 13.39 -10.76
CA LEU A 8 9.24 13.98 -12.10
C LEU A 8 10.06 13.12 -13.07
N SER A 9 11.22 12.66 -12.64
CA SER A 9 12.09 11.78 -13.43
C SER A 9 11.36 10.48 -13.79
N VAL A 10 10.65 9.87 -12.82
CA VAL A 10 9.82 8.68 -13.07
C VAL A 10 8.73 8.98 -14.09
N ALA A 11 8.00 10.09 -13.92
CA ALA A 11 6.92 10.50 -14.83
C ALA A 11 7.42 10.76 -16.28
N GLN A 12 8.65 11.25 -16.43
CA GLN A 12 9.25 11.54 -17.74
C GLN A 12 9.91 10.32 -18.38
N THR A 13 10.40 9.37 -17.57
CA THR A 13 11.21 8.23 -18.06
C THR A 13 10.34 7.01 -18.37
N ILE A 14 9.31 6.76 -17.56
CA ILE A 14 8.48 5.55 -17.69
C ILE A 14 7.23 5.86 -18.50
N PRO A 15 7.07 5.29 -19.71
CA PRO A 15 5.87 5.52 -20.51
C PRO A 15 4.64 4.89 -19.85
N ASN A 16 3.49 5.56 -19.97
CA ASN A 16 2.19 5.08 -19.49
C ASN A 16 2.13 4.80 -17.97
N VAL A 17 2.98 5.47 -17.17
CA VAL A 17 2.93 5.34 -15.72
C VAL A 17 1.62 5.91 -15.16
N LYS A 18 1.04 5.21 -14.20
CA LYS A 18 -0.10 5.65 -13.40
C LYS A 18 0.31 5.79 -11.94
N ALA A 19 -0.37 6.68 -11.22
CA ALA A 19 -0.13 6.93 -9.81
C ALA A 19 -1.24 6.34 -8.94
N VAL A 20 -0.86 5.75 -7.81
CA VAL A 20 -1.75 5.46 -6.69
C VAL A 20 -1.32 6.36 -5.54
N VAL A 21 -2.26 7.09 -4.97
CA VAL A 21 -1.98 8.03 -3.88
C VAL A 21 -2.31 7.33 -2.56
N VAL A 22 -1.31 7.17 -1.69
CA VAL A 22 -1.51 6.59 -0.36
C VAL A 22 -1.38 7.70 0.67
N THR A 23 -2.35 7.80 1.58
CA THR A 23 -2.35 8.77 2.67
C THR A 23 -2.68 8.11 3.99
N THR A 24 -2.49 8.84 5.09
CA THR A 24 -3.11 8.53 6.38
C THR A 24 -4.15 9.60 6.70
N PRO A 25 -5.12 9.36 7.61
CA PRO A 25 -6.25 10.27 7.83
C PRO A 25 -5.88 11.60 8.53
N GLN A 26 -4.64 11.76 8.99
CA GLN A 26 -4.21 12.95 9.74
C GLN A 26 -3.97 14.14 8.80
N LYS A 27 -4.37 15.34 9.24
CA LYS A 27 -4.32 16.58 8.45
C LYS A 27 -2.95 16.90 7.84
N MET A 28 -1.86 16.55 8.53
CA MET A 28 -0.49 16.74 8.05
C MET A 28 -0.23 15.94 6.76
N ALA A 29 -0.56 14.64 6.76
CA ALA A 29 -0.42 13.79 5.58
C ALA A 29 -1.32 14.27 4.43
N LEU A 30 -2.56 14.67 4.74
CA LEU A 30 -3.49 15.18 3.73
C LEU A 30 -3.00 16.48 3.07
N ALA A 31 -2.27 17.34 3.79
CA ALA A 31 -1.74 18.57 3.22
C ALA A 31 -0.67 18.29 2.15
N ASP A 32 0.17 17.29 2.37
CA ASP A 32 1.20 16.90 1.39
C ASP A 32 0.60 16.12 0.22
N VAL A 33 -0.38 15.26 0.48
CA VAL A 33 -1.10 14.53 -0.56
C VAL A 33 -1.81 15.44 -1.55
N ARG A 34 -2.40 16.55 -1.09
CA ARG A 34 -2.96 17.57 -2.01
C ARG A 34 -1.91 18.14 -2.96
N LYS A 35 -0.68 18.36 -2.49
CA LYS A 35 0.42 18.82 -3.35
C LYS A 35 0.82 17.73 -4.34
N SER A 36 0.91 16.48 -3.91
CA SER A 36 1.22 15.33 -4.78
C SER A 36 0.18 15.11 -5.87
N ILE A 37 -1.12 15.27 -5.56
CA ILE A 37 -2.19 15.19 -6.56
C ILE A 37 -2.06 16.30 -7.60
N ASN A 38 -1.83 17.54 -7.15
CA ASN A 38 -1.61 18.67 -8.06
C ASN A 38 -0.35 18.49 -8.93
N PHE A 39 0.71 17.91 -8.37
CA PHE A 39 1.91 17.54 -9.12
C PHE A 39 1.56 16.55 -10.23
N CYS A 40 0.87 15.44 -9.92
CA CYS A 40 0.46 14.45 -10.92
C CYS A 40 -0.39 15.07 -12.04
N LYS A 41 -1.34 15.96 -11.69
CA LYS A 41 -2.13 16.74 -12.68
C LYS A 41 -1.24 17.61 -13.57
N THR A 42 -0.24 18.28 -13.00
CA THR A 42 0.69 19.16 -13.72
C THR A 42 1.56 18.37 -14.71
N VAL A 43 2.09 17.22 -14.30
CA VAL A 43 2.91 16.35 -15.16
C VAL A 43 2.10 15.38 -16.02
N LYS A 44 0.76 15.49 -15.99
CA LYS A 44 -0.20 14.67 -16.75
C LYS A 44 -0.08 13.17 -16.47
N VAL A 45 0.25 12.80 -15.24
CA VAL A 45 0.19 11.42 -14.76
C VAL A 45 -1.23 11.11 -14.30
N GLU A 46 -1.82 10.04 -14.85
CA GLU A 46 -3.14 9.57 -14.45
C GLU A 46 -3.08 9.00 -13.03
N ILE A 47 -4.01 9.42 -12.17
CA ILE A 47 -4.15 8.90 -10.82
C ILE A 47 -5.25 7.83 -10.82
N THR A 48 -4.89 6.58 -10.54
CA THR A 48 -5.84 5.46 -10.45
C THR A 48 -6.80 5.59 -9.27
N GLY A 49 -6.33 6.18 -8.17
CA GLY A 49 -7.15 6.51 -7.02
C GLY A 49 -6.35 6.76 -5.74
N VAL A 50 -7.09 6.92 -4.65
CA VAL A 50 -6.57 7.23 -3.31
C VAL A 50 -6.84 6.06 -2.36
N ILE A 51 -5.84 5.66 -1.58
CA ILE A 51 -5.93 4.68 -0.49
C ILE A 51 -5.67 5.42 0.82
N GLU A 52 -6.53 5.17 1.81
CA GLU A 52 -6.30 5.61 3.19
C GLU A 52 -5.68 4.47 4.01
N ASN A 53 -4.38 4.55 4.24
CA ASN A 53 -3.63 3.66 5.11
C ASN A 53 -3.74 4.08 6.58
N MET A 54 -3.41 3.15 7.49
CA MET A 54 -3.45 3.32 8.94
C MET A 54 -4.83 3.80 9.45
N SER A 55 -5.91 3.36 8.80
CA SER A 55 -7.28 3.69 9.16
C SER A 55 -7.79 2.69 10.19
N GLY A 56 -7.50 2.96 11.46
CA GLY A 56 -7.72 2.05 12.58
C GLY A 56 -6.58 1.03 12.77
N MET A 57 -6.78 0.08 13.69
CA MET A 57 -5.83 -1.00 14.03
C MET A 57 -6.59 -2.30 14.25
N VAL A 58 -6.08 -3.40 13.72
CA VAL A 58 -6.52 -4.76 14.05
C VAL A 58 -6.03 -5.09 15.46
N CYS A 59 -6.97 -5.31 16.38
CA CYS A 59 -6.66 -5.74 17.75
C CYS A 59 -6.05 -7.14 17.73
N PRO A 60 -4.83 -7.34 18.29
CA PRO A 60 -4.16 -8.65 18.26
C PRO A 60 -4.86 -9.71 19.13
N HIS A 61 -5.76 -9.31 20.03
CA HIS A 61 -6.45 -10.23 20.94
C HIS A 61 -7.80 -10.73 20.41
N CYS A 62 -8.57 -9.86 19.75
CA CYS A 62 -9.94 -10.18 19.30
C CYS A 62 -10.15 -10.04 17.78
N ASN A 63 -9.13 -9.62 17.03
CA ASN A 63 -9.16 -9.46 15.57
C ASN A 63 -10.23 -8.46 15.07
N GLN A 64 -10.76 -7.61 15.95
CA GLN A 64 -11.64 -6.50 15.60
C GLN A 64 -10.82 -5.27 15.25
N THR A 65 -11.32 -4.45 14.34
CA THR A 65 -10.70 -3.16 14.01
C THR A 65 -11.12 -2.11 15.05
N VAL A 66 -10.14 -1.41 15.59
CA VAL A 66 -10.32 -0.32 16.55
C VAL A 66 -9.85 0.99 15.91
N ASP A 67 -10.70 2.01 15.97
CA ASP A 67 -10.33 3.35 15.50
C ASP A 67 -9.43 4.04 16.52
N ILE A 68 -8.12 4.04 16.25
CA ILE A 68 -7.12 4.73 17.08
C ILE A 68 -7.04 6.22 16.74
N PHE A 69 -7.34 6.56 15.49
CA PHE A 69 -7.33 7.92 14.97
C PHE A 69 -8.65 8.23 14.25
N LYS A 70 -8.84 9.49 13.87
CA LYS A 70 -9.91 9.86 12.93
C LYS A 70 -9.74 9.06 11.63
N THR A 71 -10.83 8.77 10.95
CA THR A 71 -10.87 8.07 9.66
C THR A 71 -11.53 8.95 8.60
N GLY A 72 -11.33 8.65 7.31
CA GLY A 72 -12.01 9.30 6.19
C GLY A 72 -11.40 10.58 5.66
N GLY A 73 -10.24 11.01 6.17
CA GLY A 73 -9.51 12.16 5.61
C GLY A 73 -9.06 11.92 4.16
N GLY A 74 -8.62 10.69 3.83
CA GLY A 74 -8.25 10.31 2.48
C GLY A 74 -9.44 10.20 1.53
N GLU A 75 -10.58 9.70 2.03
CA GLU A 75 -11.84 9.66 1.25
C GLU A 75 -12.34 11.08 0.95
N GLU A 76 -12.24 11.99 1.91
CA GLU A 76 -12.57 13.40 1.71
C GLU A 76 -11.70 14.03 0.62
N VAL A 77 -10.38 13.81 0.66
CA VAL A 77 -9.46 14.31 -0.38
C VAL A 77 -9.75 13.67 -1.74
N ALA A 78 -10.07 12.38 -1.79
CA ALA A 78 -10.46 11.73 -3.03
C ALA A 78 -11.68 12.42 -3.66
N ARG A 79 -12.72 12.68 -2.85
CA ARG A 79 -13.92 13.41 -3.28
C ARG A 79 -13.62 14.85 -3.70
N GLU A 80 -12.78 15.57 -2.96
CA GLU A 80 -12.36 16.95 -3.26
C GLU A 80 -11.73 17.07 -4.65
N PHE A 81 -10.91 16.08 -5.04
CA PHE A 81 -10.20 16.07 -6.31
C PHE A 81 -10.89 15.26 -7.42
N GLU A 82 -12.10 14.76 -7.16
CA GLU A 82 -12.89 13.90 -8.06
C GLU A 82 -12.13 12.62 -8.47
N LEU A 83 -11.39 12.03 -7.52
CA LEU A 83 -10.61 10.81 -7.70
C LEU A 83 -11.34 9.60 -7.09
N PRO A 84 -11.14 8.39 -7.65
CA PRO A 84 -11.64 7.17 -7.03
C PRO A 84 -11.03 6.95 -5.65
N PHE A 85 -11.87 6.66 -4.66
CA PHE A 85 -11.42 6.13 -3.38
C PHE A 85 -11.34 4.61 -3.47
N LEU A 86 -10.14 4.06 -3.28
CA LEU A 86 -9.84 2.64 -3.49
C LEU A 86 -10.07 1.79 -2.23
N GLY A 87 -10.05 2.42 -1.05
CA GLY A 87 -10.35 1.75 0.20
C GLY A 87 -9.50 2.21 1.37
N ARG A 88 -9.70 1.53 2.49
CA ARG A 88 -9.02 1.76 3.77
C ARG A 88 -8.23 0.53 4.17
N ILE A 89 -7.02 0.72 4.68
CA ILE A 89 -6.19 -0.35 5.20
C ILE A 89 -5.91 -0.05 6.69
N PRO A 90 -6.39 -0.91 7.63
CA PRO A 90 -6.08 -0.74 9.04
C PRO A 90 -4.62 -1.16 9.33
N MET A 91 -4.06 -0.64 10.41
CA MET A 91 -2.77 -1.13 10.94
C MET A 91 -2.94 -2.56 11.44
N ASP A 92 -2.03 -3.45 11.06
CA ASP A 92 -1.95 -4.79 11.63
C ASP A 92 -0.51 -5.02 12.14
N PRO A 93 -0.30 -5.29 13.44
CA PRO A 93 1.01 -5.61 13.99
C PRO A 93 1.74 -6.72 13.23
N LYS A 94 1.01 -7.67 12.64
CA LYS A 94 1.55 -8.77 11.85
C LYS A 94 2.27 -8.30 10.58
N ILE A 95 1.91 -7.14 10.02
CA ILE A 95 2.61 -6.57 8.85
C ILE A 95 4.06 -6.21 9.23
N VAL A 96 4.26 -5.64 10.41
CA VAL A 96 5.59 -5.26 10.90
C VAL A 96 6.43 -6.52 11.16
N MET A 97 5.86 -7.51 11.85
CA MET A 97 6.55 -8.78 12.12
C MET A 97 6.94 -9.49 10.81
N ALA A 98 6.03 -9.57 9.84
CA ALA A 98 6.33 -10.17 8.55
C ALA A 98 7.45 -9.43 7.81
N GLY A 99 7.47 -8.09 7.89
CA GLY A 99 8.53 -7.26 7.31
C GLY A 99 9.90 -7.51 7.94
N ASP A 100 9.97 -7.58 9.27
CA ASP A 100 11.21 -7.85 10.02
C ASP A 100 11.74 -9.28 9.74
N ASP A 101 10.83 -10.24 9.59
CA ASP A 101 11.15 -11.64 9.28
C ASP A 101 11.46 -11.88 7.78
N GLY A 102 11.31 -10.86 6.93
CA GLY A 102 11.52 -10.97 5.48
C GLY A 102 10.47 -11.83 4.77
N THR A 103 9.28 -11.98 5.35
CA THR A 103 8.18 -12.76 4.77
C THR A 103 7.10 -11.85 4.18
N PRO A 104 6.57 -12.16 2.98
CA PRO A 104 5.47 -11.36 2.43
C PRO A 104 4.21 -11.50 3.29
N TYR A 105 3.73 -10.40 3.88
CA TYR A 105 2.55 -10.41 4.75
C TYR A 105 1.31 -11.09 4.12
N LEU A 106 1.05 -10.83 2.83
CA LEU A 106 -0.09 -11.43 2.11
C LEU A 106 0.06 -12.94 1.86
N SER A 107 1.26 -13.51 2.08
CA SER A 107 1.50 -14.95 1.89
C SER A 107 1.20 -15.79 3.13
N SER A 108 1.10 -15.17 4.31
CA SER A 108 0.94 -15.85 5.60
C SER A 108 -0.42 -15.64 6.27
N ASP A 109 -1.12 -14.53 5.99
CA ASP A 109 -2.31 -14.13 6.79
C ASP A 109 -3.42 -13.43 5.96
N ALA A 110 -3.87 -14.07 4.87
CA ALA A 110 -4.91 -13.51 3.99
C ALA A 110 -6.30 -13.30 4.66
N ASP A 111 -6.59 -14.02 5.74
CA ASP A 111 -7.91 -13.99 6.41
C ASP A 111 -8.07 -12.87 7.47
N SER A 112 -7.00 -12.13 7.77
CA SER A 112 -7.05 -11.00 8.71
C SER A 112 -7.91 -9.84 8.15
N PRO A 113 -8.41 -8.91 8.99
CA PRO A 113 -9.13 -7.74 8.51
C PRO A 113 -8.28 -6.87 7.57
N ALA A 114 -6.98 -6.76 7.83
CA ALA A 114 -6.04 -6.05 6.97
C ALA A 114 -5.81 -6.81 5.65
N GLY A 115 -5.65 -8.13 5.67
CA GLY A 115 -5.52 -8.97 4.47
C GLY A 115 -6.73 -8.84 3.54
N LYS A 116 -7.94 -8.91 4.11
CA LYS A 116 -9.20 -8.68 3.38
C LYS A 116 -9.27 -7.26 2.80
N ALA A 117 -8.89 -6.25 3.58
CA ALA A 117 -8.86 -4.87 3.11
C ALA A 117 -7.86 -4.66 1.95
N PHE A 118 -6.68 -5.28 2.02
CA PHE A 118 -5.72 -5.31 0.92
C PHE A 118 -6.32 -5.95 -0.34
N GLY A 119 -6.98 -7.11 -0.21
CA GLY A 119 -7.65 -7.77 -1.33
C GLY A 119 -8.66 -6.88 -2.04
N LEU A 120 -9.53 -6.20 -1.28
CA LEU A 120 -10.51 -5.26 -1.85
C LEU A 120 -9.85 -4.08 -2.57
N VAL A 121 -8.74 -3.55 -2.04
CA VAL A 121 -7.98 -2.48 -2.69
C VAL A 121 -7.32 -2.97 -3.98
N ILE A 122 -6.77 -4.19 -3.98
CA ILE A 122 -6.18 -4.82 -5.17
C ILE A 122 -7.25 -4.98 -6.24
N ASP A 123 -8.40 -5.56 -5.91
CA ASP A 123 -9.53 -5.72 -6.84
C ASP A 123 -9.97 -4.35 -7.40
N ALA A 124 -10.02 -3.31 -6.56
CA ALA A 124 -10.38 -1.96 -6.98
C ALA A 124 -9.34 -1.38 -7.96
N ILE A 125 -8.05 -1.66 -7.77
CA ILE A 125 -6.98 -1.24 -8.69
C ILE A 125 -7.08 -2.01 -10.00
N GLU A 126 -7.17 -3.34 -9.95
CA GLU A 126 -7.21 -4.21 -11.14
C GLU A 126 -8.37 -3.85 -12.07
N ASN A 127 -9.55 -3.58 -11.51
CA ASN A 127 -10.73 -3.14 -12.27
C ASN A 127 -10.54 -1.81 -13.02
N ARG A 128 -9.50 -1.04 -12.70
CA ARG A 128 -9.17 0.26 -13.32
C ARG A 128 -7.93 0.21 -14.19
N LEU A 129 -7.19 -0.89 -14.17
CA LEU A 129 -6.06 -1.12 -15.04
C LEU A 129 -6.53 -1.79 -16.34
N PRO A 130 -5.89 -1.48 -17.48
CA PRO A 130 -6.11 -2.27 -18.68
C PRO A 130 -5.71 -3.74 -18.42
N PRO A 131 -6.25 -4.72 -19.14
CA PRO A 131 -5.84 -6.12 -19.01
C PRO A 131 -4.33 -6.23 -19.19
N VAL A 132 -3.62 -6.63 -18.13
CA VAL A 132 -2.18 -6.87 -18.17
C VAL A 132 -1.93 -8.37 -18.28
N ALA A 133 -0.78 -8.76 -18.82
CA ALA A 133 -0.32 -10.14 -18.81
C ALA A 133 -0.37 -10.74 -17.40
N ALA A 134 -0.55 -12.07 -17.32
CA ALA A 134 -0.82 -12.80 -16.08
C ALA A 134 0.12 -12.40 -14.92
N PRO A 135 -0.42 -12.31 -13.68
CA PRO A 135 0.34 -11.83 -12.54
C PRO A 135 1.61 -12.65 -12.30
N VAL A 136 2.67 -11.95 -11.87
CA VAL A 136 3.92 -12.58 -11.45
C VAL A 136 3.62 -13.48 -10.26
N LYS A 137 3.85 -14.78 -10.40
CA LYS A 137 3.75 -15.73 -9.29
C LYS A 137 4.82 -15.38 -8.26
N LEU A 138 4.42 -14.82 -7.12
CA LEU A 138 5.29 -14.68 -5.95
C LEU A 138 5.67 -16.08 -5.49
N ASN A 139 6.94 -16.44 -5.67
CA ASN A 139 7.43 -17.76 -5.28
C ASN A 139 7.47 -17.83 -3.75
N MET A 140 6.51 -18.55 -3.16
CA MET A 140 6.40 -18.84 -1.72
C MET A 140 7.45 -19.87 -1.27
N ALA A 141 8.73 -19.62 -1.57
CA ALA A 141 9.80 -20.46 -1.05
C ALA A 141 9.99 -20.13 0.44
N SER A 142 9.40 -20.97 1.29
CA SER A 142 9.75 -21.07 2.70
C SER A 142 11.26 -21.26 2.80
N CYS A 143 11.97 -20.27 3.35
CA CYS A 143 13.35 -20.44 3.74
C CYS A 143 13.35 -21.37 4.95
N ALA A 144 13.32 -22.68 4.68
CA ALA A 144 13.60 -23.69 5.67
C ALA A 144 15.10 -23.64 5.92
N CYS A 145 15.51 -22.86 6.92
CA CYS A 145 16.80 -23.05 7.59
C CYS A 145 16.75 -24.40 8.32
N GLY A 146 16.78 -25.48 7.55
CA GLY A 146 17.03 -26.84 8.03
C GLY A 146 18.51 -26.95 8.36
N GLY A 147 18.81 -27.32 9.61
CA GLY A 147 20.16 -27.46 10.13
C GLY A 147 21.04 -28.36 9.26
N GLY A 148 22.29 -27.92 9.07
CA GLY A 148 23.35 -28.70 8.45
C GLY A 148 24.69 -28.09 8.87
N GLY A 149 25.45 -28.83 9.67
CA GLY A 149 26.58 -28.34 10.45
C GLY A 149 27.69 -27.66 9.65
N CYS A 150 28.18 -26.56 10.20
CA CYS A 150 29.45 -25.97 9.82
C CYS A 150 30.57 -26.77 10.52
N SER A 151 31.17 -27.73 9.83
CA SER A 151 32.38 -28.41 10.29
C SER A 151 33.58 -27.48 10.15
N THR A 152 34.24 -27.18 11.25
CA THR A 152 35.56 -26.53 11.25
C THR A 152 36.60 -27.50 10.68
N SER A 153 37.27 -27.11 9.58
CA SER A 153 38.59 -27.65 9.24
C SER A 153 39.36 -26.76 8.26
N LYS A 154 40.55 -26.39 8.74
CA LYS A 154 41.71 -25.74 8.12
C LYS A 154 41.73 -24.21 8.12
#